data_AF-A0A6H0CYX5-F1
#
_entry.id   AF-A0A6H0CYX5-F1
#
_cell.length_a   1.000
_cell.length_b   1.000
_cell.length_c   1.000
_cell.angle_alpha   90.00
_cell.angle_beta   90.00
_cell.angle_gamma   90.00
#
_symmetry.space_group_name_H-M   'P 1'
#
loop_
_entity.id
_entity.type
_entity.pdbx_description
1 polymer ?
#
loop_
_entity_poly.entity_id
_entity_poly.type
_entity_poly.pdbx_seq_one_letter_code
_entity_poly.pdbx_strand_id
1 'polypeptide(L)'
;MADSVPTAAVVTAWDVLERLCREAVLARGLGWQPADVASLGRALVACGLPTGSAAVLTRLRGLRDRAQHLSNGVTPGAARDVIDACLALAREIETLRGG
;
A
#
# COMPACT_ATOMS: atom_id res chain seq x y z
N MET A 1 16.31 -20.58 -9.78
CA MET A 1 15.94 -19.93 -8.49
C MET A 1 15.90 -18.40 -8.65
N ALA A 2 15.05 -17.86 -9.54
CA ALA A 2 14.96 -16.41 -9.76
C ALA A 2 13.50 -15.89 -9.83
N ASP A 3 12.52 -16.77 -9.99
CA ASP A 3 11.10 -16.39 -10.14
C ASP A 3 10.46 -15.79 -8.87
N SER A 4 11.11 -15.92 -7.72
CA SER A 4 10.61 -15.38 -6.44
C SER A 4 11.02 -13.94 -6.15
N VAL A 5 11.98 -13.37 -6.89
CA VAL A 5 12.50 -12.01 -6.60
C VAL A 5 11.48 -10.90 -6.90
N PRO A 6 10.78 -10.89 -8.06
CA PRO A 6 9.79 -9.84 -8.35
C PRO A 6 8.59 -9.90 -7.40
N THR A 7 8.12 -11.11 -7.09
CA THR A 7 7.04 -11.33 -6.11
C THR A 7 7.43 -10.83 -4.73
N ALA A 8 8.63 -11.20 -4.24
CA ALA A 8 9.12 -10.75 -2.94
C ALA A 8 9.25 -9.22 -2.87
N ALA A 9 9.67 -8.57 -3.95
CA ALA A 9 9.78 -7.12 -4.03
C ALA A 9 8.40 -6.44 -3.91
N VAL A 10 7.37 -6.96 -4.59
CA VAL A 10 5.98 -6.48 -4.48
C VAL A 10 5.44 -6.63 -3.05
N VAL A 11 5.63 -7.81 -2.44
CA VAL A 11 5.17 -8.06 -1.06
C VAL A 11 5.85 -7.11 -0.09
N THR A 12 7.18 -6.96 -0.20
CA THR A 12 7.96 -6.04 0.65
C THR A 12 7.50 -4.59 0.49
N ALA A 13 7.30 -4.13 -0.75
CA ALA A 13 6.85 -2.77 -1.03
C ALA A 13 5.46 -2.50 -0.44
N TRP A 14 4.55 -3.47 -0.55
CA TRP A 14 3.23 -3.40 0.06
C TRP A 14 3.30 -3.34 1.60
N ASP A 15 4.06 -4.24 2.23
CA ASP A 15 4.13 -4.32 3.68
C ASP A 15 4.69 -3.02 4.28
N VAL A 16 5.67 -2.40 3.61
CA VAL A 16 6.20 -1.08 4.00
C VAL A 16 5.14 0.01 3.86
N LEU A 17 4.43 0.06 2.74
CA LEU A 17 3.36 1.03 2.51
C LEU A 17 2.22 0.87 3.52
N GLU A 18 1.78 -0.36 3.80
CA GLU A 18 0.72 -0.65 4.76
C GLU A 18 1.10 -0.17 6.16
N ARG A 19 2.36 -0.39 6.57
CA ARG A 19 2.87 0.13 7.83
C ARG A 19 2.82 1.66 7.87
N LEU A 20 3.28 2.35 6.82
CA LEU A 20 3.23 3.82 6.74
C LEU A 20 1.80 4.36 6.83
N CYS A 21 0.85 3.72 6.13
CA CYS A 21 -0.57 4.05 6.21
C CYS A 21 -1.09 3.98 7.65
N ARG A 22 -0.77 2.89 8.36
CA ARG A 22 -1.20 2.68 9.74
C ARG A 22 -0.56 3.70 10.68
N GLU A 23 0.73 3.99 10.53
CA GLU A 23 1.43 5.03 11.29
C GLU A 23 0.79 6.41 11.08
N ALA A 24 0.43 6.77 9.84
CA ALA A 24 -0.23 8.04 9.55
C ALA A 24 -1.62 8.14 10.20
N VAL A 25 -2.41 7.06 10.17
CA VAL A 25 -3.71 7.01 10.87
C VAL A 25 -3.54 7.14 12.39
N LEU A 26 -2.54 6.48 12.96
CA LEU A 26 -2.23 6.57 14.40
C LEU A 26 -1.80 7.98 14.80
N ALA A 27 -0.94 8.62 14.00
CA ALA A 27 -0.48 9.98 14.24
C ALA A 27 -1.62 11.02 14.25
N ARG A 28 -2.69 10.78 13.48
CA ARG A 28 -3.88 11.64 13.44
C ARG A 28 -4.88 11.38 14.57
N GLY A 29 -4.69 10.32 15.37
CA GLY A 29 -5.49 10.10 16.58
C GLY A 29 -6.97 9.80 16.34
N LEU A 30 -7.31 9.07 15.26
CA LEU A 30 -8.70 8.76 14.88
C LEU A 30 -9.52 7.95 15.91
N GLY A 31 -8.95 7.56 17.06
CA GLY A 31 -9.65 6.90 18.17
C GLY A 31 -10.02 5.44 17.92
N TRP A 32 -9.79 4.92 16.71
CA TRP A 32 -9.96 3.51 16.35
C TRP A 32 -8.85 3.06 15.40
N GLN A 33 -8.55 1.76 15.41
CA GLN A 33 -7.55 1.16 14.52
C GLN A 33 -8.23 0.38 13.39
N PRO A 34 -7.81 0.58 12.13
CA PRO A 34 -8.35 -0.17 11.00
C PRO A 34 -7.93 -1.65 11.05
N ALA A 35 -8.92 -2.53 11.03
CA ALA A 35 -8.73 -3.98 11.07
C ALA A 35 -8.31 -4.56 9.71
N ASP A 36 -8.66 -3.89 8.61
CA ASP A 36 -8.45 -4.35 7.24
C ASP A 36 -8.07 -3.18 6.30
N VAL A 37 -7.72 -3.49 5.06
CA VAL A 37 -7.30 -2.47 4.08
C VAL A 37 -8.45 -1.54 3.68
N ALA A 38 -9.69 -2.02 3.68
CA ALA A 38 -10.86 -1.20 3.33
C ALA A 38 -11.15 -0.14 4.40
N SER A 39 -11.08 -0.52 5.67
CA SER A 39 -11.17 0.36 6.83
C SER A 39 -9.94 1.28 6.92
N LEU A 40 -8.74 0.80 6.55
CA LEU A 40 -7.54 1.63 6.45
C LEU A 40 -7.69 2.73 5.40
N GLY A 41 -8.21 2.40 4.22
CA GLY A 41 -8.49 3.38 3.17
C GLY A 41 -9.50 4.45 3.62
N ARG A 42 -10.57 4.04 4.31
CA ARG A 42 -11.54 5.00 4.89
C ARG A 42 -10.92 5.88 5.97
N ALA A 43 -10.08 5.33 6.84
CA ALA A 43 -9.37 6.09 7.86
C ALA A 43 -8.44 7.13 7.22
N LEU A 44 -7.68 6.75 6.20
CA LEU A 44 -6.80 7.68 5.49
C LEU A 44 -7.59 8.80 4.79
N VAL A 45 -8.74 8.50 4.19
CA VAL A 45 -9.63 9.54 3.62
C VAL A 45 -10.13 10.48 4.71
N ALA A 46 -10.50 9.97 5.88
CA ALA A 46 -10.87 10.82 7.02
C ALA A 46 -9.69 11.68 7.51
N CYS A 47 -8.44 11.24 7.31
CA CYS A 47 -7.24 12.04 7.55
C CYS A 47 -6.93 13.06 6.44
N GLY A 48 -7.70 13.11 5.36
CA GLY A 48 -7.50 14.04 4.24
C GLY A 48 -6.80 13.44 3.01
N LEU A 49 -6.62 12.12 2.96
CA LEU A 49 -6.16 11.46 1.73
C LEU A 49 -7.24 11.56 0.64
N PRO A 50 -6.89 11.86 -0.62
CA PRO A 50 -7.85 11.83 -1.73
C PRO A 50 -8.51 10.46 -1.88
N THR A 51 -9.79 10.44 -2.23
CA THR A 51 -10.55 9.20 -2.47
C THR A 51 -9.95 8.36 -3.61
N GLY A 52 -9.37 9.00 -4.63
CA GLY A 52 -8.63 8.34 -5.70
C GLY A 52 -7.43 7.55 -5.17
N SER A 53 -6.66 8.12 -4.24
CA SER A 53 -5.50 7.48 -3.63
C SER A 53 -5.90 6.29 -2.75
N ALA A 54 -7.04 6.36 -2.07
CA ALA A 54 -7.61 5.21 -1.34
C ALA A 54 -8.03 4.06 -2.28
N ALA A 55 -8.51 4.37 -3.49
CA ALA A 55 -8.78 3.35 -4.51
C ALA A 55 -7.48 2.70 -5.02
N VAL A 56 -6.40 3.47 -5.18
CA VAL A 56 -5.07 2.96 -5.52
C VAL A 56 -4.56 1.99 -4.44
N LEU A 57 -4.70 2.33 -3.15
CA LEU A 57 -4.33 1.43 -2.04
C LEU A 57 -5.04 0.07 -2.14
N THR A 58 -6.34 0.08 -2.41
CA THR A 58 -7.13 -1.16 -2.56
C THR A 58 -6.66 -1.98 -3.77
N ARG A 59 -6.33 -1.32 -4.89
CA ARG A 59 -5.79 -1.98 -6.08
C ARG A 59 -4.42 -2.61 -5.80
N LEU A 60 -3.53 -1.89 -5.11
CA LEU A 60 -2.21 -2.39 -4.73
C LEU A 60 -2.31 -3.61 -3.81
N ARG A 61 -3.27 -3.62 -2.88
CA ARG A 61 -3.55 -4.81 -2.06
C ARG A 61 -3.90 -6.02 -2.93
N GLY A 62 -4.81 -5.83 -3.88
CA GLY A 62 -5.22 -6.91 -4.79
C GLY A 62 -4.07 -7.42 -5.66
N LEU A 63 -3.12 -6.57 -6.03
CA LEU A 63 -1.91 -6.97 -6.77
C LEU A 63 -0.94 -7.74 -5.88
N ARG A 64 -0.73 -7.31 -4.64
CA ARG A 64 0.07 -8.04 -3.65
C ARG A 64 -0.51 -9.41 -3.35
N ASP A 65 -1.83 -9.51 -3.15
CA ASP A 65 -2.48 -10.79 -2.90
C ASP A 65 -2.34 -11.72 -4.12
N ARG A 66 -2.50 -11.20 -5.34
CA ARG A 66 -2.22 -11.98 -6.55
C ARG A 66 -0.76 -12.43 -6.64
N ALA A 67 0.19 -11.54 -6.37
CA ALA A 67 1.62 -11.86 -6.39
C ALA A 67 1.97 -12.97 -5.39
N GLN A 68 1.40 -12.92 -4.18
CA GLN A 68 1.64 -13.93 -3.15
C GLN A 68 1.12 -15.32 -3.54
N HIS A 69 -0.03 -15.40 -4.22
CA HIS A 69 -0.66 -16.68 -4.57
C HIS A 69 -0.23 -17.21 -5.95
N LEU A 70 0.23 -16.35 -6.85
CA LEU A 70 0.66 -16.72 -8.20
C LEU A 70 2.19 -16.77 -8.26
N SER A 71 2.76 -17.95 -7.98
CA SER A 71 4.21 -18.16 -7.88
C SER A 71 4.99 -17.89 -9.18
N ASN A 72 4.32 -17.87 -10.36
CA ASN A 72 4.98 -17.82 -11.67
C ASN A 72 4.55 -16.63 -12.55
N GLY A 73 3.91 -15.60 -12.00
CA GLY A 73 3.19 -14.60 -12.81
C GLY A 73 3.69 -13.16 -12.76
N VAL A 74 4.58 -12.81 -11.84
CA VAL A 74 5.00 -11.40 -11.66
C VAL A 74 6.26 -11.14 -12.48
N THR A 75 6.09 -10.40 -13.57
CA THR A 75 7.24 -9.94 -14.37
C THR A 75 8.00 -8.83 -13.63
N PRO A 76 9.32 -8.65 -13.89
CA PRO A 76 10.08 -7.54 -13.33
C PRO A 76 9.48 -6.16 -13.64
N GLY A 77 8.90 -5.98 -14.84
CA GLY A 77 8.19 -4.75 -15.23
C GLY A 77 6.96 -4.50 -14.36
N ALA A 78 6.11 -5.51 -14.18
CA ALA A 78 4.93 -5.39 -13.33
C ALA A 78 5.31 -5.13 -11.86
N ALA A 79 6.38 -5.74 -11.36
CA ALA A 79 6.89 -5.47 -10.02
C ALA A 79 7.35 -4.01 -9.88
N ARG A 80 8.06 -3.47 -10.88
CA ARG A 80 8.49 -2.06 -10.90
C ARG A 80 7.31 -1.11 -10.87
N ASP A 81 6.28 -1.33 -11.69
CA ASP A 81 5.09 -0.48 -11.72
C ASP A 81 4.38 -0.46 -10.36
N VAL A 82 4.31 -1.61 -9.68
CA VAL A 82 3.74 -1.71 -8.34
C VAL A 82 4.59 -0.95 -7.32
N ILE A 83 5.91 -1.08 -7.37
CA ILE A 83 6.82 -0.35 -6.48
C ILE A 83 6.69 1.16 -6.69
N ASP A 84 6.67 1.63 -7.94
CA ASP A 84 6.53 3.04 -8.27
C ASP A 84 5.19 3.60 -7.77
N ALA A 85 4.11 2.84 -7.91
CA ALA A 85 2.81 3.20 -7.35
C ALA A 85 2.80 3.22 -5.81
N CYS A 86 3.47 2.28 -5.15
CA CYS A 86 3.65 2.30 -3.69
C CYS A 86 4.43 3.53 -3.23
N LEU A 87 5.50 3.90 -3.95
CA LEU A 87 6.32 5.08 -3.65
C LEU A 87 5.54 6.38 -3.84
N ALA A 88 4.73 6.49 -4.91
CA ALA A 88 3.88 7.64 -5.14
C ALA A 88 2.89 7.84 -3.98
N LEU A 89 2.21 6.76 -3.57
CA LEU A 89 1.25 6.82 -2.48
C LEU A 89 1.93 7.09 -1.12
N ALA A 90 3.11 6.53 -0.88
CA ALA A 90 3.88 6.80 0.33
C ALA A 90 4.22 8.30 0.46
N ARG A 91 4.56 8.98 -0.64
CA ARG A 91 4.81 10.44 -0.63
C ARG A 91 3.56 11.23 -0.24
N GLU A 92 2.40 10.84 -0.75
CA GLU A 92 1.13 11.47 -0.35
C GLU A 92 0.86 11.26 1.14
N ILE A 93 1.09 10.06 1.66
CA ILE A 93 0.90 9.75 3.08
C ILE A 93 1.87 10.55 3.97
N GLU A 94 3.13 10.70 3.56
CA GLU A 94 4.10 11.53 4.30
C GLU A 94 3.64 13.00 4.38
N THR A 95 2.99 13.53 3.32
CA THR A 95 2.43 14.89 3.40
C THR A 95 1.32 15.01 4.44
N LEU A 96 0.59 13.92 4.73
CA LEU A 96 -0.41 13.89 5.81
C LEU A 96 0.24 13.84 7.20
N ARG A 97 1.48 13.36 7.32
CA ARG A 97 2.19 13.30 8.61
C ARG A 97 2.84 14.62 9.01
N GLY A 98 3.26 15.43 8.03
CA GLY A 98 3.98 16.68 8.26
C GLY A 98 3.12 17.95 8.30
N GLY A 99 1.80 17.83 8.18
CA GLY A 99 0.83 18.93 8.20
C GLY A 99 -0.02 18.98 9.46
#